data_AF-A0A0M8UKF5-F1
#
_entry.id   AF-A0A0M8UKF5-F1
#
_cell.length_a   1.000
_cell.length_b   1.000
_cell.length_c   1.000
_cell.angle_alpha   90.00
_cell.angle_beta   90.00
_cell.angle_gamma   90.00
#
_symmetry.space_group_name_H-M   'P 1'
#
loop_
_entity.id
_entity.type
_entity.pdbx_description
1 polymer ?
#
loop_
_entity_poly.entity_id
_entity_poly.type
_entity_poly.pdbx_seq_one_letter_code
_entity_poly.pdbx_strand_id
1 'polypeptide(L)'
;MRPSARIPSILAALALAAGGAVVAAPSAHADAKACEQYVAQHSPKATDGAVEACYQGQIGNQTSCVSSLVAVGASKDDANSACEASR
;
A
#
# COMPACT_ATOMS: atom_id res chain seq x y z
N MET A 1 -18.02 5.96 -48.77
CA MET A 1 -16.90 6.32 -47.87
C MET A 1 -17.30 5.97 -46.45
N ARG A 2 -16.66 4.97 -45.84
CA ARG A 2 -16.85 4.54 -44.45
C ARG A 2 -15.78 5.22 -43.60
N PRO A 3 -16.11 6.00 -42.55
CA PRO A 3 -15.07 6.54 -41.68
C PRO A 3 -14.61 5.47 -40.68
N SER A 4 -13.32 5.17 -40.82
CA SER A 4 -12.32 4.67 -39.88
C SER A 4 -12.78 4.11 -38.54
N ALA A 5 -12.63 2.80 -38.45
CA ALA A 5 -12.54 2.06 -37.21
C ALA A 5 -11.12 2.17 -36.63
N ARG A 6 -11.06 2.18 -35.29
CA ARG A 6 -9.99 1.66 -34.41
C ARG A 6 -8.70 2.48 -34.33
N ILE A 7 -8.49 3.11 -33.18
CA ILE A 7 -7.40 2.89 -32.20
C ILE A 7 -7.66 3.89 -31.06
N PRO A 8 -7.95 3.41 -29.84
CA PRO A 8 -6.95 3.56 -28.78
C PRO A 8 -6.91 2.34 -27.85
N SER A 9 -6.65 1.14 -28.38
CA SER A 9 -6.34 -0.03 -27.54
C SER A 9 -5.02 0.11 -26.77
N ILE A 10 -4.20 1.13 -27.08
CA ILE A 10 -2.86 1.30 -26.49
C ILE A 10 -2.94 1.98 -25.12
N LEU A 11 -4.01 2.73 -24.82
CA LEU A 11 -4.21 3.33 -23.49
C LEU A 11 -4.72 2.34 -22.44
N ALA A 12 -5.34 1.22 -22.86
CA ALA A 12 -5.73 0.16 -21.94
C ALA A 12 -4.54 -0.72 -21.52
N ALA A 13 -3.48 -0.82 -22.34
CA ALA A 13 -2.36 -1.71 -22.07
C ALA A 13 -1.43 -1.21 -20.94
N LEU A 14 -1.34 0.11 -20.71
CA LEU A 14 -0.52 0.64 -19.61
C LEU A 14 -1.12 0.37 -18.22
N ALA A 15 -2.44 0.15 -18.13
CA ALA A 15 -3.10 -0.22 -16.89
C ALA A 15 -2.89 -1.71 -16.53
N LEU A 16 -2.72 -2.58 -17.54
CA LEU A 16 -2.57 -4.03 -17.31
C LEU A 16 -1.13 -4.48 -16.99
N ALA A 17 -0.12 -3.64 -17.23
CA ALA A 17 1.25 -3.92 -16.77
C ALA A 17 1.44 -3.66 -15.26
N ALA A 18 0.46 -3.00 -14.62
CA ALA A 18 0.40 -2.82 -13.17
C ALA A 18 -0.62 -3.79 -12.55
N GLY A 19 -0.36 -5.10 -12.68
CA GLY A 19 -0.91 -6.10 -11.74
C GLY A 19 -2.40 -6.42 -11.89
N GLY A 20 -2.78 -6.99 -13.02
CA GLY A 20 -3.99 -7.81 -13.07
C GLY A 20 -3.78 -9.12 -12.31
N ALA A 21 -4.56 -9.33 -11.24
CA ALA A 21 -5.18 -10.59 -10.80
C ALA A 21 -5.28 -10.68 -9.26
N VAL A 22 -6.20 -9.94 -8.63
CA VAL A 22 -7.04 -10.54 -7.57
C VAL A 22 -8.38 -9.83 -7.53
N VAL A 23 -9.44 -10.57 -7.79
CA VAL A 23 -10.81 -10.22 -7.46
C VAL A 23 -10.95 -10.32 -5.93
N ALA A 24 -10.73 -9.23 -5.20
CA ALA A 24 -11.13 -9.08 -3.79
C ALA A 24 -10.96 -7.62 -3.32
N ALA A 25 -12.03 -6.99 -2.82
CA ALA A 25 -12.08 -5.77 -1.99
C ALA A 25 -10.96 -4.70 -2.22
N PRO A 26 -11.18 -3.66 -3.05
CA PRO A 26 -10.14 -2.69 -3.43
C PRO A 26 -9.73 -1.68 -2.35
N SER A 27 -10.35 -1.68 -1.18
CA SER A 27 -10.10 -0.64 -0.17
C SER A 27 -9.03 -1.08 0.82
N ALA A 28 -9.22 -2.20 1.52
CA ALA A 28 -8.29 -2.63 2.57
C ALA A 28 -6.83 -2.73 2.08
N HIS A 29 -6.58 -3.37 0.94
CA HIS A 29 -5.21 -3.56 0.44
C HIS A 29 -4.52 -2.28 -0.02
N ALA A 30 -5.26 -1.21 -0.34
CA ALA A 30 -4.66 0.07 -0.72
C ALA A 30 -4.01 0.76 0.49
N ASP A 31 -4.67 0.68 1.66
CA ASP A 31 -4.25 1.36 2.88
C ASP A 31 -3.00 0.69 3.51
N ALA A 32 -2.94 -0.64 3.51
CA ALA A 32 -1.74 -1.36 3.95
C ALA A 32 -0.53 -1.04 3.05
N LYS A 33 -0.74 -0.97 1.73
CA LYS A 33 0.33 -0.67 0.79
C LYS A 33 0.83 0.77 0.90
N ALA A 34 -0.06 1.71 1.20
CA ALA A 34 0.31 3.10 1.50
C ALA A 34 1.20 3.19 2.75
N CYS A 35 0.87 2.44 3.80
CA CYS A 35 1.69 2.32 5.00
C CYS A 35 3.06 1.68 4.69
N GLU A 36 3.12 0.58 3.93
CA GLU A 36 4.39 -0.04 3.52
C GLU A 36 5.27 0.92 2.73
N GLN A 37 4.69 1.68 1.80
CA GLN A 37 5.41 2.69 1.03
C GLN A 37 5.92 3.84 1.91
N TYR A 38 5.13 4.29 2.87
CA TYR A 38 5.55 5.30 3.84
C TYR A 38 6.74 4.81 4.67
N VAL A 39 6.66 3.57 5.19
CA VAL A 39 7.73 2.95 5.96
C VAL A 39 8.98 2.77 5.10
N ALA A 40 8.85 2.34 3.84
CA ALA A 40 9.99 2.22 2.94
C ALA A 40 10.71 3.55 2.68
N GLN A 41 9.98 4.67 2.66
CA GLN A 41 10.56 6.00 2.42
C GLN A 41 11.16 6.63 3.69
N HIS A 42 10.48 6.48 4.84
CA HIS A 42 10.83 7.21 6.07
C HIS A 42 11.56 6.33 7.11
N SER A 43 11.30 5.02 7.09
CA SER A 43 11.87 4.04 8.03
C SER A 43 12.31 2.77 7.28
N PRO A 44 13.29 2.87 6.35
CA PRO A 44 13.72 1.74 5.50
C PRO A 44 14.35 0.58 6.28
N LYS A 45 14.62 0.74 7.58
CA LYS A 45 15.07 -0.34 8.47
C LYS A 45 13.92 -1.20 9.00
N ALA A 46 12.70 -0.65 8.97
CA ALA A 46 11.48 -1.26 9.51
C ALA A 46 10.63 -1.95 8.43
N THR A 47 11.08 -1.94 7.17
CA THR A 47 10.38 -2.57 6.02
C THR A 47 10.16 -4.06 6.18
N ASP A 48 11.10 -4.77 6.82
CA ASP A 48 11.00 -6.22 7.03
C ASP A 48 9.79 -6.59 7.92
N GLY A 49 9.44 -5.74 8.88
CA GLY A 49 8.26 -5.88 9.74
C GLY A 49 7.06 -5.02 9.34
N ALA A 50 7.17 -4.24 8.26
CA ALA A 50 6.14 -3.28 7.87
C ALA A 50 4.85 -3.97 7.41
N VAL A 51 4.96 -5.11 6.70
CA VAL A 51 3.80 -5.85 6.17
C VAL A 51 2.84 -6.23 7.30
N GLU A 52 3.35 -6.90 8.33
CA GLU A 52 2.55 -7.34 9.48
C GLU A 52 2.02 -6.14 10.29
N ALA A 53 2.85 -5.12 10.51
CA ALA A 53 2.44 -3.94 11.24
C ALA A 53 1.33 -3.15 10.52
N CYS A 54 1.50 -2.87 9.23
CA CYS A 54 0.52 -2.18 8.40
C CYS A 54 -0.77 -3.00 8.25
N TYR A 55 -0.69 -4.33 8.26
CA TYR A 55 -1.87 -5.19 8.32
C TYR A 55 -2.65 -5.01 9.64
N GLN A 56 -1.96 -4.88 10.78
CA GLN A 56 -2.61 -4.55 12.05
C GLN A 56 -3.31 -3.18 11.98
N GLY A 57 -2.70 -2.19 11.33
CA GLY A 57 -3.33 -0.87 11.15
C GLY A 57 -4.60 -0.94 10.28
N GLN A 58 -4.53 -1.67 9.17
CA GLN A 58 -5.65 -1.93 8.25
C GLN A 58 -6.86 -2.57 8.94
N ILE A 59 -6.65 -3.49 9.90
CA ILE A 59 -7.75 -4.11 10.66
C ILE A 59 -8.21 -3.25 11.85
N GLY A 60 -7.72 -2.01 11.98
CA GLY A 60 -8.07 -1.05 13.03
C GLY A 60 -7.23 -1.15 14.30
N ASN A 61 -6.17 -1.96 14.32
CA ASN A 61 -5.28 -2.15 15.46
C ASN A 61 -4.02 -1.27 15.36
N GLN A 62 -4.23 0.04 15.51
CA GLN A 62 -3.17 1.06 15.45
C GLN A 62 -2.10 0.87 16.52
N THR A 63 -2.47 0.46 17.74
CA THR A 63 -1.52 0.27 18.84
C THR A 63 -0.51 -0.84 18.53
N SER A 64 -0.97 -1.95 17.94
CA SER A 64 -0.08 -3.05 17.53
C SER A 64 0.74 -2.68 16.30
N CYS A 65 0.14 -1.96 15.34
CA CYS A 65 0.86 -1.43 14.19
C CYS A 65 2.08 -0.57 14.62
N VAL A 66 1.85 0.42 15.48
CA VAL A 66 2.91 1.33 15.96
C VAL A 66 3.95 0.57 16.78
N SER A 67 3.52 -0.33 17.68
CA SER A 67 4.44 -1.09 18.53
C SER A 67 5.35 -2.02 17.72
N SER A 68 4.79 -2.70 16.71
CA SER A 68 5.54 -3.58 15.82
C SER A 68 6.54 -2.80 14.97
N LEU A 69 6.13 -1.67 14.38
CA LEU A 69 7.02 -0.81 13.60
C LEU A 69 8.18 -0.25 14.43
N VAL A 70 7.90 0.19 15.65
CA VAL A 70 8.93 0.67 16.57
C VAL A 70 9.88 -0.45 16.99
N ALA A 71 9.37 -1.67 17.23
CA ALA A 71 10.19 -2.82 17.59
C ALA A 71 11.17 -3.22 16.48
N VAL A 72 10.81 -3.01 15.21
CA VAL A 72 11.70 -3.27 14.06
C VAL A 72 12.52 -2.05 13.64
N GLY A 73 12.48 -0.96 14.42
CA GLY A 73 13.40 0.17 14.28
C GLY A 73 12.84 1.41 13.58
N ALA A 74 11.53 1.53 13.41
CA ALA A 74 10.91 2.80 13.03
C ALA A 74 10.89 3.78 14.22
N SER A 75 10.96 5.08 13.94
CA SER A 75 10.70 6.09 14.96
C SER A 75 9.23 6.04 15.37
N LYS A 76 8.90 6.41 16.62
CA LYS A 76 7.50 6.44 17.08
C LYS A 76 6.61 7.35 16.22
N ASP A 77 7.15 8.47 15.74
CA ASP A 77 6.46 9.44 14.87
C ASP A 77 6.19 8.86 13.47
N ASP A 78 7.20 8.24 12.85
CA ASP A 78 7.09 7.60 11.54
C ASP A 78 6.11 6.42 11.60
N ALA A 79 6.20 5.61 12.66
CA ALA A 79 5.29 4.51 12.91
C ALA A 79 3.84 4.99 13.06
N ASN A 80 3.61 6.07 13.81
CA ASN A 80 2.27 6.63 13.97
C ASN A 80 1.71 7.14 12.64
N SER A 81 2.51 7.88 11.87
CA SER A 81 2.13 8.42 10.57
C SER A 81 1.85 7.32 9.54
N ALA A 82 2.68 6.27 9.52
CA ALA A 82 2.47 5.10 8.67
C ALA A 82 1.17 4.37 9.01
N CYS A 83 0.93 4.10 10.30
CA CYS A 83 -0.28 3.43 10.75
C CYS A 83 -1.53 4.27 10.49
N GLU A 84 -1.47 5.59 10.66
CA GLU A 84 -2.58 6.49 10.31
C GLU A 84 -2.89 6.47 8.81
N ALA A 85 -1.88 6.28 7.95
CA ALA A 85 -2.08 6.10 6.51
C ALA A 85 -2.73 4.75 6.15
N SER A 86 -2.72 3.77 7.05
CA SER A 86 -3.39 2.47 6.88
C SER A 86 -4.81 2.38 7.46
N ARG A 87 -5.32 3.44 8.08
CA ARG A 87 -6.63 3.48 8.78
C ARG A 87 -7.80 3.78 7.83
#